data_AF-A0A6G0UAU2-F1
#
_entry.id   AF-A0A6G0UAU2-F1
#
_cell.length_a   1.000
_cell.length_b   1.000
_cell.length_c   1.000
_cell.angle_alpha   90.00
_cell.angle_beta   90.00
_cell.angle_gamma   90.00
#
_symmetry.space_group_name_H-M   'P 1'
#
loop_
_entity.id
_entity.type
_entity.pdbx_description
1 polymer ?
#
loop_
_entity_poly.entity_id
_entity_poly.type
_entity_poly.pdbx_seq_one_letter_code
_entity_poly.pdbx_strand_id
1 'polypeptide(L)'
;MVQRPINSMNIQKEISQKRNKLQCIIDEAAKMDFVLPKRDAFIIEEMIMEVMERYKDIKVTLAELREKVKEWEELIEKVSESDEQKERSLLQKWLTVGPHEEGGNGLNGIFTEAEDTISVLELNIQDMQTQLLKLSAETQIPIST
;
A
#
# COMPACT_ATOMS: atom_id res chain seq x y z
N MET A 1 10.84 -27.79 27.86
CA MET A 1 10.25 -26.62 27.19
C MET A 1 10.21 -26.95 25.71
N VAL A 2 9.03 -27.09 25.10
CA VAL A 2 8.90 -27.41 23.67
C VAL A 2 8.81 -26.08 22.93
N GLN A 3 9.86 -25.69 22.23
CA GLN A 3 9.80 -24.59 21.28
C GLN A 3 8.87 -25.02 20.12
N ARG A 4 7.92 -24.16 19.76
CA ARG A 4 7.04 -24.40 18.61
C ARG A 4 7.86 -24.13 17.34
N PRO A 5 7.89 -25.05 16.36
CA PRO A 5 8.56 -24.80 15.10
C PRO A 5 7.91 -23.62 14.36
N ILE A 6 8.70 -22.82 13.64
CA ILE A 6 8.16 -21.80 12.75
C ILE A 6 7.41 -22.52 11.63
N ASN A 7 6.15 -22.15 11.41
CA ASN A 7 5.38 -22.65 10.28
C ASN A 7 5.68 -21.78 9.04
N SER A 8 6.92 -21.85 8.57
CA SER A 8 7.48 -21.01 7.50
C SER A 8 6.61 -21.03 6.23
N MET A 9 6.02 -22.18 5.91
CA MET A 9 5.10 -22.33 4.78
C MET A 9 3.77 -21.56 4.95
N ASN A 10 3.25 -21.41 6.17
CA ASN A 10 2.07 -20.57 6.41
C ASN A 10 2.40 -19.09 6.31
N ILE A 11 3.53 -18.66 6.87
CA ILE A 11 4.01 -17.27 6.79
C ILE A 11 4.20 -16.86 5.32
N GLN A 12 4.81 -17.73 4.51
CA GLN A 12 5.00 -17.51 3.08
C GLN A 12 3.67 -17.31 2.33
N LYS A 13 2.64 -18.10 2.65
CA LYS A 13 1.31 -17.94 2.03
C LYS A 13 0.67 -16.62 2.42
N GLU A 14 0.76 -16.24 3.69
CA GLU A 14 0.18 -15.00 4.19
C GLU A 14 0.87 -13.77 3.57
N ILE A 15 2.22 -13.79 3.50
CA ILE A 15 3.02 -12.79 2.77
C ILE A 15 2.51 -12.65 1.34
N SER A 16 2.43 -13.77 0.61
CA SER A 16 2.04 -13.76 -0.80
C SER A 16 0.63 -13.21 -1.01
N GLN A 17 -0.33 -13.58 -0.14
CA GLN A 17 -1.71 -13.08 -0.22
C GLN A 17 -1.79 -11.59 0.03
N LYS A 18 -1.19 -11.09 1.13
CA LYS A 18 -1.23 -9.66 1.46
C LYS A 18 -0.48 -8.82 0.43
N ARG A 19 0.65 -9.33 -0.07
CA ARG A 19 1.41 -8.74 -1.18
C ARG A 19 0.54 -8.53 -2.42
N ASN A 20 -0.12 -9.60 -2.88
CA ASN A 20 -0.94 -9.56 -4.08
C ASN A 20 -2.15 -8.63 -3.91
N LYS A 21 -2.75 -8.60 -2.70
CA LYS A 21 -3.83 -7.65 -2.39
C LYS A 21 -3.35 -6.20 -2.52
N LEU A 22 -2.20 -5.86 -1.92
CA LEU A 22 -1.65 -4.50 -1.98
C LEU A 22 -1.30 -4.10 -3.43
N GLN A 23 -0.65 -4.99 -4.19
CA GLN A 23 -0.33 -4.74 -5.59
C GLN A 23 -1.59 -4.47 -6.43
N CYS A 24 -2.68 -5.23 -6.21
CA CYS A 24 -3.94 -5.01 -6.92
C CYS A 24 -4.49 -3.60 -6.71
N ILE A 25 -4.42 -3.09 -5.47
CA ILE A 25 -4.91 -1.75 -5.14
C ILE A 25 -4.02 -0.67 -5.76
N ILE A 26 -2.69 -0.87 -5.74
CA ILE A 26 -1.73 0.02 -6.40
C ILE A 26 -2.00 0.09 -7.91
N ASP A 27 -2.13 -1.06 -8.57
CA ASP A 27 -2.37 -1.15 -10.01
C ASP A 27 -3.70 -0.50 -10.42
N GLU A 28 -4.72 -0.56 -9.56
CA GLU A 28 -6.00 0.12 -9.77
C GLU A 28 -5.85 1.64 -9.63
N ALA A 29 -5.17 2.11 -8.57
CA ALA A 29 -4.93 3.53 -8.35
C ALA A 29 -4.07 4.17 -9.47
N ALA A 30 -3.07 3.46 -9.96
CA ALA A 30 -2.21 3.93 -11.05
C ALA A 30 -2.93 4.09 -12.40
N LYS A 31 -4.09 3.45 -12.58
CA LYS A 31 -4.91 3.54 -13.80
C LYS A 31 -5.97 4.64 -13.73
N MET A 32 -6.13 5.32 -12.59
CA MET A 32 -7.12 6.38 -12.45
C MET A 32 -6.76 7.56 -13.36
N ASP A 33 -7.73 8.00 -14.16
CA ASP A 33 -7.60 9.21 -14.97
C ASP A 33 -8.02 10.42 -14.13
N PHE A 34 -7.09 11.35 -13.90
CA PHE A 34 -7.29 12.52 -13.04
C PHE A 34 -7.72 13.78 -13.81
N VAL A 35 -8.20 13.62 -15.05
CA VAL A 35 -8.68 14.76 -15.84
C VAL A 35 -9.99 15.29 -15.26
N LEU A 36 -9.90 16.41 -14.53
CA LEU A 36 -11.08 17.07 -13.98
C LEU A 36 -11.96 17.70 -15.08
N PRO A 37 -13.28 17.48 -15.05
CA PRO A 37 -14.21 18.20 -15.92
C PRO A 37 -14.27 19.68 -15.53
N LYS A 38 -14.16 20.58 -16.51
CA LYS A 38 -13.94 22.02 -16.30
C LYS A 38 -15.10 22.80 -15.66
N ARG A 39 -16.28 22.21 -15.43
CA ARG A 39 -17.50 23.00 -15.16
C ARG A 39 -18.47 22.45 -14.14
N ASP A 40 -18.23 21.29 -13.56
CA ASP A 40 -19.19 20.69 -12.63
C ASP A 40 -18.53 20.40 -11.29
N ALA A 41 -18.79 21.28 -10.32
CA ALA A 41 -18.27 21.16 -8.96
C ALA A 41 -18.70 19.86 -8.28
N PHE A 42 -19.89 19.33 -8.61
CA PHE A 42 -20.38 18.07 -8.04
C PHE A 42 -19.59 16.88 -8.57
N ILE A 43 -19.30 16.86 -9.88
CA ILE A 43 -18.45 15.80 -10.47
C ILE A 43 -17.03 15.87 -9.90
N ILE A 44 -16.48 17.08 -9.73
CA ILE A 44 -15.15 17.26 -9.12
C ILE A 44 -15.15 16.74 -7.67
N GLU A 45 -16.20 17.00 -6.89
CA GLU A 45 -16.34 16.52 -5.51
C GLU A 45 -16.46 14.97 -5.44
N GLU A 46 -17.26 14.35 -6.31
CA GLU A 46 -17.34 12.88 -6.42
C GLU A 46 -15.99 12.25 -6.78
N MET A 47 -15.26 12.84 -7.74
CA MET A 47 -13.91 12.37 -8.11
C MET A 47 -12.92 12.51 -6.93
N ILE A 48 -12.98 13.61 -6.17
CA ILE A 48 -12.16 13.78 -4.96
C ILE A 48 -12.48 12.69 -3.93
N MET A 49 -13.76 12.39 -3.68
CA MET A 49 -14.16 11.32 -2.75
C MET A 49 -13.63 9.95 -3.19
N GLU A 50 -13.74 9.61 -4.48
CA GLU A 50 -13.24 8.34 -5.01
C GLU A 50 -11.72 8.22 -4.83
N VAL A 51 -10.96 9.27 -5.18
CA VAL A 51 -9.51 9.28 -5.03
C VAL A 51 -9.09 9.22 -3.55
N MET A 52 -9.82 9.88 -2.65
CA MET A 52 -9.60 9.79 -1.20
C MET A 52 -9.88 8.39 -0.65
N GLU A 53 -10.90 7.70 -1.15
CA GLU A 53 -11.20 6.33 -0.74
C GLU A 53 -10.06 5.37 -1.13
N ARG A 54 -9.57 5.47 -2.37
CA ARG A 54 -8.41 4.66 -2.83
C ARG A 54 -7.14 4.97 -2.05
N TYR A 55 -6.87 6.24 -1.80
CA TYR A 55 -5.76 6.69 -0.95
C TYR A 55 -5.83 6.06 0.44
N LYS A 56 -7.02 6.05 1.06
CA LYS A 56 -7.25 5.47 2.38
C LYS A 56 -7.02 3.96 2.38
N ASP A 57 -7.52 3.25 1.37
CA ASP A 57 -7.37 1.79 1.25
C ASP A 57 -5.91 1.37 1.14
N ILE A 58 -5.10 2.08 0.35
CA ILE A 58 -3.66 1.83 0.24
C ILE A 58 -2.99 2.07 1.60
N LYS A 59 -3.28 3.19 2.29
CA LYS A 59 -2.68 3.48 3.60
C LYS A 59 -3.02 2.42 4.66
N VAL A 60 -4.28 1.99 4.74
CA VAL A 60 -4.70 0.97 5.70
C VAL A 60 -4.02 -0.36 5.40
N THR A 61 -4.05 -0.80 4.14
CA THR A 61 -3.45 -2.08 3.73
C THR A 61 -1.93 -2.09 3.95
N LEU A 62 -1.27 -0.97 3.68
CA LEU A 62 0.16 -0.79 3.94
C LEU A 62 0.49 -0.85 5.43
N ALA A 63 -0.31 -0.20 6.29
CA ALA A 63 -0.13 -0.24 7.73
C ALA A 63 -0.29 -1.66 8.29
N GLU A 64 -1.35 -2.38 7.89
CA GLU A 64 -1.57 -3.78 8.28
C GLU A 64 -0.43 -4.69 7.85
N LEU A 65 0.12 -4.47 6.65
CA LEU A 65 1.24 -5.24 6.14
C LEU A 65 2.53 -4.96 6.91
N ARG A 66 2.80 -3.69 7.28
CA ARG A 66 3.95 -3.32 8.11
C ARG A 66 3.89 -3.94 9.51
N GLU A 67 2.71 -3.94 10.12
CA GLU A 67 2.53 -4.57 11.43
C GLU A 67 2.83 -6.07 11.36
N LYS A 68 2.34 -6.76 10.31
CA LYS A 68 2.61 -8.18 10.10
C LYS A 68 4.08 -8.49 9.82
N VAL A 69 4.76 -7.65 9.05
CA VAL A 69 6.21 -7.77 8.83
C VAL A 69 6.95 -7.69 10.16
N LYS A 70 6.61 -6.73 11.01
CA LYS A 70 7.21 -6.60 12.33
C LYS A 70 6.94 -7.83 13.21
N GLU A 71 5.72 -8.37 13.20
CA GLU A 71 5.40 -9.62 13.91
C GLU A 71 6.29 -10.78 13.43
N TRP A 72 6.50 -10.91 12.11
CA TRP A 72 7.37 -11.94 11.55
C TRP A 72 8.84 -11.73 11.91
N GLU A 73 9.34 -10.49 11.88
CA GLU A 73 10.69 -10.14 12.32
C GLU A 73 10.92 -10.53 13.79
N GLU A 74 9.97 -10.22 14.68
CA GLU A 74 10.05 -10.59 16.09
C GLU A 74 10.01 -12.12 16.30
N LEU A 75 9.26 -12.86 15.48
CA LEU A 75 9.24 -14.32 15.52
C LEU A 75 10.60 -14.89 15.09
N ILE A 76 11.22 -14.31 14.06
CA ILE A 76 12.55 -14.69 13.56
C ILE A 76 13.64 -14.40 14.59
N GLU A 77 13.59 -13.27 15.29
CA GLU A 77 14.57 -12.93 16.32
C GLU A 77 14.53 -13.85 17.54
N LYS A 78 13.36 -14.41 17.86
CA LYS A 78 13.17 -15.34 18.99
C LYS A 78 13.69 -16.75 18.72
N VAL A 79 14.11 -17.04 17.50
CA VAL A 79 14.60 -18.34 17.07
C VAL A 79 16.13 -18.37 17.22
N SER A 80 16.61 -19.26 18.09
CA SER A 80 18.05 -19.35 18.42
C SER A 80 18.88 -19.86 17.25
N GLU A 81 20.11 -19.34 17.16
CA GLU A 81 21.04 -19.40 16.02
C GLU A 81 21.39 -20.80 15.47
N SER A 82 21.07 -21.92 16.13
CA SER A 82 21.63 -23.24 15.78
C SER A 82 20.80 -24.11 14.83
N ASP A 83 19.48 -23.93 14.69
CA ASP A 83 18.65 -24.89 13.92
C ASP A 83 17.86 -24.30 12.74
N GLU A 84 17.61 -22.98 12.68
CA GLU A 84 16.74 -22.35 11.67
C GLU A 84 17.37 -21.17 10.91
N GLN A 85 18.71 -21.11 10.86
CA GLN A 85 19.44 -20.05 10.13
C GLN A 85 19.07 -19.99 8.64
N LYS A 86 18.71 -21.13 8.04
CA LYS A 86 18.18 -21.20 6.66
C LYS A 86 16.78 -20.58 6.53
N GLU A 87 15.90 -20.80 7.50
CA GLU A 87 14.55 -20.20 7.48
C GLU A 87 14.59 -18.70 7.69
N ARG A 88 15.46 -18.22 8.59
CA ARG A 88 15.75 -16.80 8.77
C ARG A 88 16.26 -16.15 7.48
N SER A 89 17.20 -16.81 6.80
CA SER A 89 17.73 -16.34 5.52
C SER A 89 16.68 -16.30 4.42
N LEU A 90 15.80 -17.30 4.35
CA LEU A 90 14.68 -17.35 3.39
C LEU A 90 13.66 -16.25 3.65
N LEU A 91 13.25 -16.04 4.90
CA LEU A 91 12.31 -14.97 5.26
C LEU A 91 12.89 -13.58 4.99
N GLN A 92 14.18 -13.35 5.28
CA GLN A 92 14.86 -12.10 4.92
C GLN A 92 14.94 -11.90 3.40
N LYS A 93 15.26 -12.94 2.63
CA LYS A 93 15.24 -12.87 1.15
C LYS A 93 13.84 -12.52 0.65
N TRP A 94 12.79 -13.01 1.29
CA TRP A 94 11.42 -12.71 0.89
C TRP A 94 11.01 -11.27 1.15
N LEU A 95 11.44 -10.69 2.28
CA LEU A 95 11.21 -9.28 2.60
C LEU A 95 11.94 -8.36 1.60
N THR A 96 13.15 -8.73 1.18
CA THR A 96 14.04 -7.88 0.38
C THR A 96 13.91 -8.07 -1.12
N VAL A 97 13.86 -9.32 -1.59
CA VAL A 97 13.94 -9.70 -3.01
C VAL A 97 12.68 -10.45 -3.48
N GLY A 98 11.81 -10.87 -2.56
CA GLY A 98 10.63 -11.68 -2.87
C GLY A 98 10.96 -13.17 -3.08
N PRO A 99 9.96 -14.00 -3.42
CA PRO A 99 10.11 -15.46 -3.50
C PRO A 99 10.92 -15.98 -4.71
N HIS A 100 11.35 -15.11 -5.64
CA HIS A 100 12.07 -15.49 -6.86
C HIS A 100 13.24 -14.52 -7.12
N GLU A 101 14.43 -15.06 -7.46
CA GLU A 101 15.59 -14.28 -7.93
C GLU A 101 15.38 -13.67 -9.34
N GLU A 102 14.20 -13.89 -9.93
CA GLU A 102 13.78 -13.33 -11.22
C GLU A 102 12.85 -12.12 -11.02
N GLY A 103 13.42 -10.99 -10.64
CA GLY A 103 12.86 -9.65 -10.91
C GLY A 103 11.53 -9.25 -10.24
N GLY A 104 11.04 -9.99 -9.25
CA GLY A 104 9.89 -9.56 -8.46
C GLY A 104 10.28 -8.50 -7.44
N ASN A 105 9.53 -7.40 -7.33
CA ASN A 105 9.67 -6.50 -6.18
C ASN A 105 9.38 -7.32 -4.91
N GLY A 106 10.40 -7.43 -4.04
CA GLY A 106 10.22 -7.91 -2.69
C GLY A 106 9.21 -7.05 -1.93
N LEU A 107 8.91 -7.44 -0.69
CA LEU A 107 7.95 -6.71 0.15
C LEU A 107 8.37 -5.23 0.33
N ASN A 108 9.67 -4.97 0.38
CA ASN A 108 10.23 -3.61 0.35
C ASN A 108 9.94 -2.85 -0.95
N GLY A 109 10.06 -3.49 -2.12
CA GLY A 109 9.76 -2.84 -3.40
C GLY A 109 8.30 -2.44 -3.50
N ILE A 110 7.40 -3.27 -2.98
CA ILE A 110 5.96 -2.97 -2.92
C ILE A 110 5.65 -1.89 -1.89
N PHE A 111 6.40 -1.81 -0.79
CA PHE A 111 6.28 -0.68 0.13
C PHE A 111 6.69 0.64 -0.52
N THR A 112 7.80 0.66 -1.25
CA THR A 112 8.26 1.86 -1.97
C THR A 112 7.23 2.28 -3.03
N GLU A 113 6.75 1.34 -3.84
CA GLU A 113 5.75 1.61 -4.88
C GLU A 113 4.44 2.13 -4.28
N ALA A 114 4.01 1.58 -3.14
CA ALA A 114 2.85 2.07 -2.42
C ALA A 114 3.06 3.50 -1.88
N GLU A 115 4.23 3.81 -1.33
CA GLU A 115 4.57 5.16 -0.84
C GLU A 115 4.61 6.18 -1.98
N ASP A 116 5.19 5.82 -3.12
CA ASP A 116 5.23 6.66 -4.32
C ASP A 116 3.80 6.90 -4.84
N THR A 117 2.98 5.84 -4.90
CA THR A 117 1.57 5.94 -5.32
C THR A 117 0.76 6.83 -4.37
N ILE A 118 0.93 6.66 -3.05
CA ILE A 118 0.33 7.53 -2.03
C ILE A 118 0.71 8.99 -2.29
N SER A 119 1.98 9.27 -2.55
CA SER A 119 2.47 10.64 -2.77
C SER A 119 1.84 11.28 -4.00
N VAL A 120 1.68 10.53 -5.09
CA VAL A 120 0.98 10.99 -6.30
C VAL A 120 -0.49 11.27 -6.02
N LEU A 121 -1.18 10.37 -5.31
CA LEU A 121 -2.59 10.55 -4.94
C LEU A 121 -2.76 11.79 -4.04
N GLU A 122 -1.88 12.03 -3.08
CA GLU A 122 -1.93 13.21 -2.21
C GLU A 122 -1.79 14.51 -3.00
N LEU A 123 -0.85 14.56 -3.95
CA LEU A 123 -0.68 15.72 -4.83
C LEU A 123 -1.92 15.95 -5.70
N ASN A 124 -2.50 14.88 -6.26
CA ASN A 124 -3.71 14.97 -7.07
C ASN A 124 -4.91 15.44 -6.24
N ILE A 125 -5.11 14.91 -5.02
CA ILE A 125 -6.17 15.36 -4.11
C ILE A 125 -6.02 16.85 -3.82
N GLN A 126 -4.81 17.32 -3.50
CA GLN A 126 -4.54 18.74 -3.23
C GLN A 126 -4.81 19.63 -4.45
N ASP A 127 -4.39 19.19 -5.64
CA ASP A 127 -4.64 19.93 -6.87
C ASP A 127 -6.14 20.01 -7.19
N MET A 128 -6.86 18.88 -7.10
CA MET A 128 -8.30 18.83 -7.32
C MET A 128 -9.08 19.70 -6.32
N GLN A 129 -8.71 19.67 -5.03
CA GLN A 129 -9.28 20.55 -4.01
C GLN A 129 -9.01 22.04 -4.32
N THR A 130 -7.80 22.37 -4.78
CA THR A 130 -7.46 23.74 -5.17
C THR A 130 -8.28 24.22 -6.38
N GLN A 131 -8.50 23.34 -7.37
CA GLN A 131 -9.33 23.64 -8.53
C GLN A 131 -10.81 23.81 -8.14
N LEU A 132 -11.33 22.95 -7.26
CA LEU A 132 -12.70 23.05 -6.74
C LEU A 132 -12.93 24.39 -6.02
N LEU A 133 -12.00 24.81 -5.17
CA LEU A 133 -12.06 26.09 -4.46
C LEU A 133 -12.07 27.28 -5.42
N LYS A 134 -11.24 27.26 -6.47
CA LYS A 134 -11.23 28.30 -7.52
C LYS A 134 -12.57 28.35 -8.27
N LEU A 135 -13.08 27.19 -8.69
CA LEU A 135 -14.35 27.10 -9.42
C LEU A 135 -15.54 27.58 -8.57
N SER A 136 -15.57 27.23 -7.29
CA SER A 136 -16.59 27.71 -6.34
C SER A 136 -16.56 29.24 -6.22
N ALA A 137 -15.37 29.83 -6.10
CA ALA A 137 -15.21 31.28 -6.05
C ALA A 137 -15.65 31.99 -7.35
N GLU A 138 -15.37 31.38 -8.52
CA GLU A 138 -15.74 31.93 -9.83
C GLU A 138 -17.24 31.80 -10.14
N THR A 139 -17.89 30.73 -9.66
CA THR A 139 -19.29 30.41 -10.00
C THR A 139 -20.30 30.82 -8.93
N GLN A 140 -19.85 31.23 -7.73
CA GLN A 140 -20.68 31.46 -6.54
C GLN A 140 -21.50 30.21 -6.12
N ILE A 141 -21.13 29.02 -6.59
CA ILE A 141 -21.73 27.76 -6.18
C ILE A 141 -21.08 27.34 -4.86
N PRO A 142 -21.85 27.21 -3.75
CA PRO A 142 -21.31 26.73 -2.50
C PRO A 142 -20.89 25.26 -2.64
N ILE A 143 -19.66 24.97 -2.23
CA ILE A 143 -19.15 23.60 -2.10
C ILE A 143 -19.46 23.05 -0.71
N SER A 144 -19.69 21.74 -0.62
CA SER A 144 -19.82 21.06 0.66
C SER A 144 -18.45 21.08 1.38
N THR A 145 -18.47 21.32 2.70
CA THR A 145 -17.28 21.19 3.58
C THR A 145 -17.02 19.75 3.97
#